data_AF-A0AAX4Y2Y6-F1
#
_entry.id   AF-A0AAX4Y2Y6-F1
#
_cell.length_a   1.000
_cell.length_b   1.000
_cell.length_c   1.000
_cell.angle_alpha   90.00
_cell.angle_beta   90.00
_cell.angle_gamma   90.00
#
_symmetry.space_group_name_H-M   'P 1'
#
loop_
_entity.id
_entity.type
_entity.pdbx_description
1 polymer ?
#
loop_
_entity_poly.entity_id
_entity_poly.type
_entity_poly.pdbx_seq_one_letter_code
_entity_poly.pdbx_strand_id
1 'polypeptide(L)'
;VIAVAGHDTASAVAAVPALDRNFAYLSSGTWSVMGVETDAPVINEETEALNFTNEGGVAGTIRLLKNICGMWLLERCRCDWEEISYPKLIAEAEAS
;
A
#
# COMPACT_ATOMS: atom_id res chain seq x y z
N VAL A 1 -15.81 23.57 -5.55
CA VAL A 1 -15.36 22.25 -5.04
C VAL A 1 -14.48 21.64 -6.11
N ILE A 2 -13.31 21.09 -5.74
CA ILE A 2 -12.45 20.32 -6.65
C ILE A 2 -12.49 18.86 -6.20
N ALA A 3 -12.88 17.95 -7.08
CA ALA A 3 -12.86 16.52 -6.81
C ALA A 3 -11.45 15.98 -7.10
N VAL A 4 -10.75 15.57 -6.03
CA VAL A 4 -9.46 14.87 -6.13
C VAL A 4 -9.69 13.36 -6.23
N ALA A 5 -8.61 12.57 -6.28
CA ALA A 5 -8.67 11.14 -6.05
C ALA A 5 -9.13 10.86 -4.61
N GLY A 6 -10.46 10.81 -4.39
CA GLY A 6 -11.07 10.75 -3.06
C GLY A 6 -10.76 9.48 -2.26
N HIS A 7 -10.28 8.43 -2.93
CA HIS A 7 -9.69 7.28 -2.27
C HIS A 7 -8.26 7.61 -1.83
N ASP A 8 -7.97 7.42 -0.55
CA ASP A 8 -6.67 7.78 0.06
C ASP A 8 -5.48 7.09 -0.63
N THR A 9 -5.59 5.80 -0.95
CA THR A 9 -4.55 5.04 -1.65
C THR A 9 -4.36 5.56 -3.07
N ALA A 10 -5.42 6.02 -3.75
CA ALA A 10 -5.29 6.65 -5.06
C ALA A 10 -4.55 7.99 -4.97
N SER A 11 -4.80 8.77 -3.92
CA SER A 11 -4.04 10.01 -3.64
C SER A 11 -2.58 9.72 -3.30
N ALA A 12 -2.29 8.68 -2.50
CA ALA A 12 -0.92 8.28 -2.17
C ALA A 12 -0.13 7.85 -3.42
N VAL A 13 -0.75 7.04 -4.29
CA VAL A 13 -0.12 6.59 -5.54
C VAL A 13 0.14 7.77 -6.49
N ALA A 14 -0.78 8.74 -6.58
CA ALA A 14 -0.59 9.93 -7.40
C ALA A 14 0.60 10.82 -6.95
N ALA A 15 1.07 10.67 -5.71
CA ALA A 15 2.21 11.40 -5.16
C ALA A 15 3.55 10.63 -5.31
N VAL A 16 3.53 9.40 -5.85
CA VAL A 16 4.76 8.61 -6.05
C VAL A 16 5.65 9.34 -7.07
N PRO A 17 6.94 9.60 -6.74
CA PRO A 17 7.84 10.35 -7.62
C PRO A 17 8.44 9.46 -8.72
N ALA A 18 7.62 8.60 -9.33
CA ALA A 18 8.04 7.75 -10.44
C ALA A 18 8.22 8.60 -11.71
N LEU A 19 9.32 8.35 -12.43
CA LEU A 19 9.64 9.09 -13.66
C LEU A 19 9.06 8.41 -14.90
N ASP A 20 8.73 7.13 -14.80
CA ASP A 20 8.11 6.32 -15.83
C ASP A 20 7.11 5.33 -15.22
N ARG A 21 6.53 4.46 -16.05
CA ARG A 21 5.48 3.51 -15.64
C ARG A 21 6.00 2.17 -15.15
N ASN A 22 7.32 1.95 -15.19
CA ASN A 22 7.95 0.74 -14.71
C ASN A 22 8.35 0.88 -13.23
N PHE A 23 7.34 1.07 -12.38
CA PHE A 23 7.51 1.15 -10.94
C PHE A 23 6.45 0.30 -10.24
N ALA A 24 6.79 -0.11 -9.03
CA ALA A 24 5.83 -0.59 -8.06
C ALA A 24 5.80 0.37 -6.88
N TYR A 25 4.66 0.47 -6.22
CA TYR A 25 4.50 1.24 -4.99
C TYR A 25 4.14 0.31 -3.83
N LEU A 26 4.50 0.76 -2.63
CA LEU A 26 4.04 0.22 -1.37
C LEU A 26 3.54 1.40 -0.53
N SER A 27 2.23 1.62 -0.52
CA SER A 27 1.60 2.59 0.38
C SER A 27 1.47 1.94 1.74
N SER A 28 2.30 2.33 2.71
CA SER A 28 2.41 1.67 4.01
C SER A 28 1.83 2.52 5.14
N GLY A 29 0.79 2.00 5.78
CA GLY A 29 0.21 2.50 7.02
C GLY A 29 -0.34 1.33 7.84
N THR A 30 -1.46 1.56 8.54
CA THR A 30 -2.18 0.49 9.24
C THR A 30 -2.44 -0.68 8.29
N TRP A 31 -2.94 -0.39 7.09
CA TRP A 31 -2.89 -1.31 5.95
C TRP A 31 -1.68 -0.99 5.08
N SER A 32 -1.09 -2.03 4.50
CA SER A 32 -0.11 -1.85 3.43
C SER A 32 -0.75 -2.27 2.12
N VAL A 33 -0.58 -1.45 1.09
CA VAL A 33 -1.08 -1.74 -0.25
C VAL A 33 0.09 -1.72 -1.22
N MET A 34 0.33 -2.85 -1.88
CA MET A 34 1.40 -3.00 -2.86
C MET A 34 0.82 -3.22 -4.24
N GLY A 35 1.33 -2.50 -5.25
CA GLY A 35 0.81 -2.63 -6.60
C GLY A 35 1.61 -1.87 -7.66
N VAL A 36 1.04 -1.87 -8.86
CA VAL A 36 1.54 -1.16 -10.05
C VAL A 36 0.39 -0.40 -10.72
N GLU A 37 0.71 0.53 -11.61
CA GLU A 37 -0.29 1.17 -12.49
C GLU A 37 -0.34 0.51 -13.87
N THR A 38 -1.54 0.20 -14.35
CA THR A 38 -1.80 -0.36 -15.68
C THR A 38 -2.76 0.54 -16.47
N ASP A 39 -2.80 0.36 -17.79
CA ASP A 39 -3.71 1.09 -18.68
C ASP A 39 -5.15 0.56 -18.67
N ALA A 40 -5.32 -0.70 -18.27
CA ALA A 40 -6.60 -1.37 -18.23
C ALA A 40 -6.61 -2.40 -17.09
N PRO A 41 -7.79 -2.83 -16.62
CA PRO A 41 -7.89 -3.89 -15.63
C PRO A 41 -7.26 -5.19 -16.13
N VAL A 42 -6.51 -5.86 -15.26
CA VAL A 42 -5.96 -7.19 -15.52
C VAL A 42 -6.86 -8.20 -14.82
N ILE A 43 -7.67 -8.91 -15.61
CA ILE A 43 -8.69 -9.85 -15.13
C ILE A 43 -8.46 -11.19 -15.82
N ASN A 44 -7.89 -12.14 -15.08
CA ASN A 44 -7.63 -13.50 -15.52
C ASN A 44 -7.56 -14.46 -14.31
N GLU A 45 -7.45 -15.76 -14.59
CA GLU A 45 -7.39 -16.82 -13.57
C GLU A 45 -6.25 -16.61 -12.56
N GLU A 46 -5.11 -16.09 -13.00
CA GLU A 46 -3.95 -15.83 -12.12
C GLU A 46 -4.25 -14.68 -11.14
N THR A 47 -4.76 -13.55 -11.61
CA THR A 47 -5.14 -12.42 -10.76
C THR A 47 -6.25 -12.77 -9.78
N GLU A 48 -7.18 -13.64 -10.17
CA GLU A 48 -8.22 -14.17 -9.28
C GLU A 48 -7.63 -15.10 -8.22
N ALA A 49 -6.84 -16.11 -8.63
CA ALA A 49 -6.22 -17.07 -7.72
C ALA A 49 -5.29 -16.41 -6.70
N LEU A 50 -4.59 -15.35 -7.12
CA LEU A 50 -3.70 -14.57 -6.27
C LEU A 50 -4.42 -13.47 -5.48
N ASN A 51 -5.73 -13.28 -5.67
CA ASN A 51 -6.56 -12.29 -5.00
C ASN A 51 -6.02 -10.86 -5.18
N PHE A 52 -5.75 -10.50 -6.43
CA PHE A 52 -5.47 -9.11 -6.82
C PHE A 52 -6.76 -8.33 -7.03
N THR A 53 -6.66 -7.02 -6.87
CA THR A 53 -7.75 -6.08 -7.07
C THR A 53 -7.35 -5.05 -8.13
N ASN A 54 -8.33 -4.62 -8.92
CA ASN A 54 -8.20 -3.58 -9.93
C ASN A 54 -8.96 -2.34 -9.46
N GLU A 55 -8.27 -1.34 -8.91
CA GLU A 55 -8.90 -0.09 -8.46
C GLU A 55 -8.71 1.05 -9.47
N GLY A 56 -9.61 2.04 -9.47
CA GLY A 56 -9.43 3.25 -10.24
C GLY A 56 -8.21 4.05 -9.78
N GLY A 57 -7.39 4.49 -10.74
CA GLY A 57 -6.27 5.40 -10.56
C GLY A 57 -6.57 6.80 -11.11
N VAL A 58 -5.54 7.66 -11.10
CA VAL A 58 -5.63 9.02 -11.66
C VAL A 58 -5.44 8.99 -13.18
N ALA A 59 -5.94 10.00 -13.90
CA ALA A 59 -5.76 10.11 -15.34
C ALA A 59 -6.20 8.87 -16.16
N GLY A 60 -7.18 8.10 -15.65
CA GLY A 60 -7.72 6.92 -16.33
C GLY A 60 -6.88 5.66 -16.17
N THR A 61 -5.87 5.65 -15.30
CA THR A 61 -5.11 4.43 -14.97
C THR A 61 -5.92 3.47 -14.11
N ILE A 62 -5.46 2.23 -14.06
CA ILE A 62 -5.90 1.22 -13.11
C ILE A 62 -4.75 0.89 -12.17
N ARG A 63 -5.05 0.70 -10.90
CA ARG A 63 -4.13 0.25 -9.88
C ARG A 63 -4.37 -1.24 -9.65
N LEU A 64 -3.51 -2.08 -10.23
CA LEU A 64 -3.47 -3.51 -9.95
C LEU A 64 -2.68 -3.72 -8.67
N LEU A 65 -3.35 -4.14 -7.60
CA LEU A 65 -2.77 -4.15 -6.27
C LEU A 65 -3.28 -5.30 -5.42
N LYS A 66 -2.59 -5.53 -4.30
CA LYS A 66 -2.99 -6.47 -3.26
C LYS A 66 -2.91 -5.83 -1.89
N ASN A 67 -3.94 -6.09 -1.09
CA ASN A 67 -3.99 -5.67 0.31
C ASN A 67 -3.11 -6.56 1.17
N ILE A 68 -2.35 -5.93 2.07
CA ILE A 68 -1.47 -6.55 3.04
C ILE A 68 -1.85 -5.99 4.41
N CYS A 69 -1.83 -6.83 5.45
CA CYS A 69 -2.20 -6.42 6.80
C CYS A 69 -1.36 -5.25 7.34
N GLY A 70 -0.17 -5.02 6.78
CA GLY A 70 0.62 -3.82 7.01
C GLY A 70 1.13 -3.69 8.44
N MET A 71 1.18 -2.45 8.93
CA MET A 71 1.71 -2.14 10.25
C MET A 71 0.73 -2.48 11.37
N TRP A 72 -0.53 -2.81 11.06
CA TRP A 72 -1.55 -3.14 12.07
C TRP A 72 -1.06 -4.17 13.10
N LEU A 73 -0.41 -5.25 12.65
CA LEU A 73 0.08 -6.28 13.56
C LEU A 73 1.07 -5.72 14.59
N LEU A 74 2.03 -4.92 14.13
CA LEU A 74 3.01 -4.28 15.01
C LEU A 74 2.36 -3.22 15.90
N GLU A 75 1.45 -2.41 15.36
CA GLU A 75 0.69 -1.41 16.12
C GLU A 75 -0.10 -2.07 17.25
N ARG A 76 -0.72 -3.22 17.00
CA ARG A 76 -1.43 -4.00 18.02
C ARG A 76 -0.48 -4.57 19.08
N CYS A 77 0.67 -5.11 18.69
CA CYS A 77 1.68 -5.55 19.66
C CYS A 77 2.19 -4.40 20.52
N ARG A 78 2.41 -3.21 19.92
CA ARG A 78 2.86 -2.02 20.65
C ARG A 78 1.85 -1.58 21.71
N CYS A 79 0.56 -1.66 21.44
CA CYS A 79 -0.47 -1.38 22.46
C CYS A 79 -0.35 -2.31 23.67
N ASP A 80 -0.03 -3.59 23.45
CA ASP A 80 0.13 -4.58 24.53
C ASP A 80 1.49 -4.45 25.26
N TRP A 81 2.48 -3.83 24.62
CA TRP A 81 3.83 -3.59 25.16
C TRP A 81 4.03 -2.17 25.68
N GLU A 82 2.99 -1.59 26.28
CA GLU A 82 3.05 -0.27 26.92
C GLU A 82 3.49 0.87 25.97
N GLU A 83 3.08 0.79 24.71
CA GLU A 83 3.37 1.80 23.68
C GLU A 83 4.87 2.07 23.47
N ILE A 84 5.70 1.05 23.68
CA ILE A 84 7.15 1.11 23.42
C ILE A 84 7.44 1.77 22.06
N SER A 85 8.38 2.72 22.03
CA SER A 85 8.64 3.53 20.84
C SER A 85 9.27 2.71 19.71
N TYR A 86 8.99 3.06 18.45
CA TYR A 86 9.62 2.42 17.28
C TYR A 86 11.16 2.41 17.34
N PRO A 87 11.87 3.51 17.68
CA PRO A 87 13.33 3.48 17.73
C PRO A 87 13.87 2.46 18.74
N LYS A 88 13.21 2.34 19.90
CA LYS A 88 13.60 1.35 20.92
C LYS A 88 13.38 -0.08 20.42
N LEU A 89 12.22 -0.37 19.80
CA LEU A 89 11.95 -1.68 19.21
C LEU A 89 12.96 -2.06 18.13
N ILE A 90 13.30 -1.11 17.25
CA ILE A 90 14.29 -1.34 16.19
C ILE A 90 15.66 -1.64 16.80
N ALA A 91 16.10 -0.84 17.77
CA ALA A 91 17.38 -1.04 18.45
C ALA A 91 17.46 -2.40 19.19
N GLU A 92 16.39 -2.84 19.84
CA GLU A 92 16.33 -4.14 20.51
C GLU A 92 16.36 -5.32 19.52
N ALA A 93 15.69 -5.18 18.37
CA ALA A 93 15.71 -6.18 17.31
C ALA A 93 17.09 -6.32 16.65
N GLU A 94 17.82 -5.21 16.44
CA GLU A 94 19.17 -5.20 15.89
C GLU A 94 20.24 -5.78 16.85
N ALA A 95 19.95 -5.81 18.15
CA ALA A 95 20.85 -6.33 19.17
C ALA A 95 20.70 -7.86 19.41
N SER A 96 19.72 -8.50 18.77
CA SER A 96 19.41 -9.94 18.87
C SER A 96 20.12 -10.76 17.79
#